data_AF-A0ABD5GNF9-F1
#
_entry.id   AF-A0ABD5GNF9-F1
#
_cell.length_a   1.000
_cell.length_b   1.000
_cell.length_c   1.000
_cell.angle_alpha   90.00
_cell.angle_beta   90.00
_cell.angle_gamma   90.00
#
_symmetry.space_group_name_H-M   'P 1'
#
loop_
_entity.id
_entity.type
_entity.pdbx_description
1 polymer ?
#
loop_
_entity_poly.entity_id
_entity_poly.type
_entity_poly.pdbx_seq_one_letter_code
_entity_poly.pdbx_strand_id
1 'polypeptide(L)'
;METKELTWDYDFKKILLGDTAYDSNKNEVIKNILLAKDFSNYVDSKSDYNKFYQGHIENYQVIEIIFKEVFQKVNGSHKDVMNSFWTTYKFFLQIEYPDIFTPVGSLRNKNPLKKNINLIVSKVSNAYPPFDSKKHQIIHQKYICYYKKYFPQLNVKEGDTWNQFLMENFNQFDKVHLCLELVQFAKLTHSIGNIAVVPKDFNASRYLPYLDYWDLSLNSLKKCMPAYNSWDSFVDSHYLNNYVDEHYNVLPFWENHFKRTNPTTREEIIMFLTKANFCIENRGKKILSQIRKKNNDESI
;
A
#
# COMPACT_ATOMS: atom_id res chain seq x y z
N MET A 1 12.47 20.14 5.23
CA MET A 1 13.16 19.48 4.11
C MET A 1 12.94 20.30 2.85
N GLU A 2 14.01 20.71 2.18
CA GLU A 2 13.90 21.44 0.91
C GLU A 2 13.60 20.47 -0.25
N THR A 3 12.76 20.88 -1.21
CA THR A 3 12.37 20.05 -2.36
C THR A 3 13.55 19.63 -3.24
N LYS A 4 14.65 20.40 -3.20
CA LYS A 4 15.88 20.16 -3.96
C LYS A 4 16.65 18.91 -3.51
N GLU A 5 16.49 18.50 -2.25
CA GLU A 5 17.18 17.34 -1.67
C GLU A 5 16.40 16.03 -1.84
N LEU A 6 15.16 16.08 -2.33
CA LEU A 6 14.31 14.91 -2.45
C LEU A 6 14.77 13.98 -3.58
N THR A 7 14.87 12.69 -3.26
CA THR A 7 15.01 11.60 -4.22
C THR A 7 13.67 10.94 -4.52
N TRP A 8 13.55 10.27 -5.66
CA TRP A 8 12.27 9.68 -6.11
C TRP A 8 11.81 8.54 -5.19
N ASP A 9 12.74 7.91 -4.49
CA ASP A 9 12.59 6.82 -3.54
C ASP A 9 12.57 7.30 -2.08
N TYR A 10 12.54 8.62 -1.84
CA TYR A 10 12.42 9.13 -0.48
C TYR A 10 11.15 8.59 0.18
N ASP A 11 11.35 7.85 1.26
CA ASP A 11 10.28 7.24 2.03
C ASP A 11 9.79 8.24 3.08
N PHE A 12 8.63 8.85 2.84
CA PHE A 12 8.06 9.85 3.74
C PHE A 12 7.72 9.29 5.14
N LYS A 13 7.68 7.95 5.32
CA LYS A 13 7.59 7.35 6.67
C LYS A 13 8.78 7.73 7.56
N LYS A 14 9.92 8.13 6.98
CA LYS A 14 11.07 8.62 7.76
C LYS A 14 10.73 9.89 8.55
N ILE A 15 9.91 10.78 8.00
CA ILE A 15 9.42 11.96 8.72
C ILE A 15 8.44 11.53 9.81
N LEU A 16 7.52 10.63 9.48
CA LEU A 16 6.49 10.12 10.40
C LEU A 16 7.08 9.47 11.66
N LEU A 17 8.04 8.55 11.47
CA LEU A 17 8.62 7.71 12.53
C LEU A 17 9.89 8.30 13.13
N GLY A 18 10.54 9.23 12.42
CA GLY A 18 11.86 9.78 12.78
C GLY A 18 12.99 8.76 12.76
N ASP A 19 14.20 9.22 13.05
CA ASP A 19 15.41 8.42 12.93
C ASP A 19 15.52 7.28 13.97
N THR A 20 14.78 7.37 15.09
CA THR A 20 14.83 6.36 16.16
C THR A 20 14.03 5.11 15.82
N ALA A 21 12.84 5.26 15.21
CA ALA A 21 11.95 4.14 14.91
C ALA A 21 12.00 3.71 13.44
N TYR A 22 12.43 4.59 12.52
CA TYR A 22 12.60 4.24 11.13
C TYR A 22 13.83 3.36 10.90
N ASP A 23 13.63 2.14 10.42
CA ASP A 23 14.72 1.25 10.05
C ASP A 23 15.11 1.42 8.57
N SER A 24 16.34 1.85 8.32
CA SER A 24 16.90 1.98 6.97
C SER A 24 17.41 0.65 6.39
N ASN A 25 17.48 -0.41 7.19
CA ASN A 25 17.83 -1.75 6.76
C ASN A 25 16.78 -2.26 5.77
N LYS A 26 17.26 -2.64 4.58
CA LYS A 26 16.40 -3.08 3.48
C LYS A 26 15.51 -4.27 3.88
N ASN A 27 15.98 -5.17 4.73
CA ASN A 27 15.22 -6.37 5.11
C ASN A 27 14.14 -6.11 6.16
N GLU A 28 14.16 -4.94 6.80
CA GLU A 28 13.28 -4.62 7.92
C GLU A 28 12.31 -3.48 7.60
N VAL A 29 12.39 -2.93 6.39
CA VAL A 29 11.55 -1.81 5.93
C VAL A 29 10.04 -2.11 6.03
N ILE A 30 9.62 -3.38 5.97
CA ILE A 30 8.22 -3.75 6.17
C ILE A 30 7.77 -3.43 7.60
N LYS A 31 8.66 -3.53 8.60
CA LYS A 31 8.38 -3.08 9.97
C LYS A 31 8.06 -1.60 10.02
N ASN A 32 8.67 -0.76 9.18
CA ASN A 32 8.29 0.66 9.10
C ASN A 32 6.84 0.86 8.66
N ILE A 33 6.32 0.01 7.75
CA ILE A 33 4.89 0.04 7.39
C ILE A 33 4.03 -0.36 8.59
N LEU A 34 4.42 -1.41 9.32
CA LEU A 34 3.67 -1.88 10.49
C LEU A 34 3.71 -0.86 11.64
N LEU A 35 4.86 -0.27 11.94
CA LEU A 35 5.02 0.81 12.92
C LEU A 35 4.18 2.03 12.54
N ALA A 36 4.17 2.41 11.26
CA ALA A 36 3.37 3.51 10.73
C ALA A 36 1.85 3.25 10.75
N LYS A 37 1.36 2.09 11.23
CA LYS A 37 -0.06 1.86 11.49
C LYS A 37 -0.48 2.24 12.91
N ASP A 38 0.46 2.50 13.81
CA ASP A 38 0.20 2.84 15.20
C ASP A 38 0.71 4.26 15.49
N PHE A 39 -0.25 5.16 15.75
CA PHE A 39 -0.02 6.57 16.03
C PHE A 39 0.91 6.82 17.22
N SER A 40 1.05 5.85 18.13
CA SER A 40 1.98 5.97 19.27
C SER A 40 3.46 6.00 18.84
N ASN A 41 3.78 5.57 17.61
CA ASN A 41 5.14 5.60 17.07
C ASN A 41 5.48 6.90 16.33
N TYR A 42 4.53 7.83 16.22
CA TYR A 42 4.73 9.02 15.38
C TYR A 42 5.50 10.09 16.15
N VAL A 43 6.47 10.69 15.48
CA VAL A 43 7.28 11.80 16.03
C VAL A 43 7.13 13.08 15.22
N ASP A 44 6.34 13.05 14.15
CA ASP A 44 6.10 14.21 13.31
C ASP A 44 5.26 15.28 14.01
N SER A 45 5.57 16.53 13.69
CA SER A 45 4.96 17.71 14.28
C SER A 45 3.71 18.13 13.52
N LYS A 46 2.80 18.86 14.17
CA LYS A 46 1.67 19.48 13.47
C LYS A 46 2.11 20.45 12.36
N SER A 47 3.31 21.03 12.48
CA SER A 47 3.89 21.90 11.45
C SER A 47 4.35 21.14 10.22
N ASP A 48 4.43 19.81 10.23
CA ASP A 48 4.74 19.03 9.03
C ASP A 48 3.55 18.93 8.05
N TYR A 49 2.38 19.48 8.40
CA TYR A 49 1.12 19.32 7.65
C TYR A 49 0.55 20.64 7.11
N ASN A 50 -0.16 20.56 5.98
CA ASN A 50 -0.81 21.74 5.36
C ASN A 50 -2.29 21.89 5.75
N LYS A 51 -3.03 20.80 6.01
CA LYS A 51 -4.50 20.85 6.18
C LYS A 51 -5.09 19.89 7.22
N PHE A 52 -4.51 18.71 7.50
CA PHE A 52 -5.14 17.69 8.35
C PHE A 52 -4.16 16.71 9.03
N TYR A 53 -4.73 15.84 9.87
CA TYR A 53 -4.21 14.93 10.91
C TYR A 53 -2.93 14.14 10.64
N GLN A 54 -2.28 13.78 11.76
CA GLN A 54 -1.10 12.93 11.79
C GLN A 54 -1.31 11.55 11.14
N GLY A 55 -0.27 11.01 10.50
CA GLY A 55 -0.28 9.67 9.87
C GLY A 55 -0.80 9.61 8.43
N HIS A 56 -1.36 10.72 7.93
CA HIS A 56 -1.77 10.86 6.54
C HIS A 56 -0.64 11.52 5.74
N ILE A 57 0.33 10.71 5.32
CA ILE A 57 1.55 11.17 4.65
C ILE A 57 1.25 12.07 3.45
N GLU A 58 0.20 11.77 2.69
CA GLU A 58 -0.28 12.56 1.55
C GLU A 58 -0.60 14.03 1.89
N ASN A 59 -0.80 14.37 3.16
CA ASN A 59 -1.10 15.72 3.65
C ASN A 59 0.14 16.50 4.14
N TYR A 60 1.34 15.93 4.04
CA TYR A 60 2.56 16.61 4.45
C TYR A 60 2.82 17.86 3.62
N GLN A 61 3.34 18.91 4.25
CA GLN A 61 3.66 20.19 3.60
C GLN A 61 4.59 20.00 2.41
N VAL A 62 5.60 19.15 2.53
CA VAL A 62 6.54 18.88 1.43
C VAL A 62 5.84 18.28 0.21
N ILE A 63 4.85 17.40 0.42
CA ILE A 63 4.05 16.82 -0.66
C ILE A 63 3.16 17.90 -1.28
N GLU A 64 2.58 18.78 -0.48
CA GLU A 64 1.76 19.90 -0.97
C GLU A 64 2.57 20.89 -1.82
N ILE A 65 3.80 21.21 -1.41
CA ILE A 65 4.71 22.08 -2.17
C ILE A 65 5.01 21.44 -3.53
N ILE A 66 5.47 20.18 -3.53
CA ILE A 66 5.79 19.44 -4.76
C ILE A 66 4.58 19.41 -5.71
N PHE A 67 3.40 19.11 -5.18
CA PHE A 67 2.22 18.95 -6.01
C PHE A 67 1.68 20.27 -6.54
N LYS A 68 1.84 21.39 -5.82
CA LYS A 68 1.54 22.73 -6.35
C LYS A 68 2.47 23.13 -7.49
N GLU A 69 3.76 22.83 -7.35
CA GLU A 69 4.77 23.10 -8.38
C GLU A 69 4.49 22.31 -9.66
N VAL A 70 4.15 21.03 -9.52
CA VAL A 70 4.01 20.09 -10.65
C VAL A 70 2.61 20.15 -11.28
N PHE A 71 1.55 20.30 -10.48
CA PHE A 71 0.16 20.21 -10.93
C PHE A 71 -0.58 21.56 -10.74
N GLN A 72 -0.10 22.60 -11.42
CA GLN A 72 -0.50 24.01 -11.28
C GLN A 72 -2.01 24.33 -11.44
N LYS A 73 -2.86 23.37 -11.83
CA LYS A 73 -4.30 23.57 -12.09
C LYS A 73 -5.24 22.78 -11.18
N VAL A 74 -4.75 22.01 -10.20
CA VAL A 74 -5.62 21.15 -9.40
C VAL A 74 -6.04 21.79 -8.06
N ASN A 75 -6.59 23.01 -8.14
CA ASN A 75 -7.20 23.65 -6.98
C ASN A 75 -8.39 22.81 -6.48
N GLY A 76 -8.41 22.51 -5.17
CA GLY A 76 -9.50 21.76 -4.53
C GLY A 76 -9.41 20.23 -4.61
N SER A 77 -8.31 19.68 -5.11
CA SER A 77 -8.12 18.22 -5.19
C SER A 77 -7.58 17.59 -3.91
N HIS A 78 -7.98 16.33 -3.69
CA HIS A 78 -7.45 15.47 -2.64
C HIS A 78 -6.19 14.78 -3.14
N LYS A 79 -5.28 14.39 -2.23
CA LYS A 79 -4.15 13.53 -2.56
C LYS A 79 -4.37 12.21 -1.87
N ASP A 80 -3.92 11.13 -2.48
CA ASP A 80 -4.05 9.81 -1.88
C ASP A 80 -3.00 8.84 -2.41
N VAL A 81 -2.81 7.73 -1.71
CA VAL A 81 -1.93 6.64 -2.10
C VAL A 81 -2.61 5.79 -3.16
N MET A 82 -1.93 5.61 -4.31
CA MET A 82 -2.45 4.88 -5.46
C MET A 82 -2.56 3.39 -5.16
N ASN A 83 -1.45 2.72 -4.85
CA ASN A 83 -1.45 1.31 -4.49
C ASN A 83 -1.17 1.14 -3.00
N SER A 84 -2.15 0.64 -2.27
CA SER A 84 -2.01 0.38 -0.83
C SER A 84 -1.18 -0.89 -0.58
N PHE A 85 -0.31 -0.83 0.42
CA PHE A 85 0.51 -1.99 0.82
C PHE A 85 -0.33 -3.11 1.44
N TRP A 86 -1.30 -2.74 2.27
CA TRP A 86 -1.90 -3.65 3.24
C TRP A 86 -2.67 -4.81 2.61
N THR A 87 -3.49 -4.52 1.58
CA THR A 87 -4.28 -5.55 0.88
C THR A 87 -3.38 -6.64 0.31
N THR A 88 -2.36 -6.26 -0.47
CA THR A 88 -1.46 -7.20 -1.11
C THR A 88 -0.65 -7.98 -0.07
N TYR A 89 -0.12 -7.29 0.94
CA TYR A 89 0.64 -7.94 2.02
C TYR A 89 -0.18 -8.98 2.78
N LYS A 90 -1.43 -8.64 3.11
CA LYS A 90 -2.39 -9.56 3.73
C LYS A 90 -2.64 -10.80 2.87
N PHE A 91 -2.90 -10.62 1.58
CA PHE A 91 -3.14 -11.76 0.68
C PHE A 91 -1.88 -12.61 0.49
N PHE A 92 -0.70 -11.98 0.52
CA PHE A 92 0.56 -12.71 0.45
C PHE A 92 0.76 -13.62 1.68
N LEU A 93 0.50 -13.09 2.88
CA LEU A 93 0.50 -13.89 4.11
C LEU A 93 -0.49 -15.06 4.03
N GLN A 94 -1.69 -14.85 3.48
CA GLN A 94 -2.70 -15.91 3.33
C GLN A 94 -2.28 -17.01 2.34
N ILE A 95 -1.58 -16.64 1.27
CA ILE A 95 -1.07 -17.60 0.26
C ILE A 95 0.11 -18.41 0.80
N GLU A 96 1.05 -17.75 1.49
CA GLU A 96 2.29 -18.41 1.95
C GLU A 96 2.12 -19.16 3.27
N TYR A 97 1.18 -18.72 4.10
CA TYR A 97 0.89 -19.26 5.42
C TYR A 97 -0.62 -19.52 5.63
N PRO A 98 -1.27 -20.30 4.76
CA PRO A 98 -2.71 -20.54 4.78
C PRO A 98 -3.19 -21.18 6.09
N ASP A 99 -2.40 -22.03 6.73
CA ASP A 99 -2.78 -22.63 8.01
C ASP A 99 -2.80 -21.62 9.17
N ILE A 100 -2.07 -20.51 9.06
CA ILE A 100 -2.04 -19.45 10.07
C ILE A 100 -3.17 -18.47 9.80
N PHE A 101 -3.28 -17.99 8.55
CA PHE A 101 -4.17 -16.88 8.23
C PHE A 101 -5.52 -17.29 7.63
N THR A 102 -5.70 -18.54 7.18
CA THR A 102 -6.98 -19.03 6.63
C THR A 102 -7.50 -20.28 7.33
N PRO A 103 -7.57 -20.32 8.68
CA PRO A 103 -8.05 -21.49 9.37
C PRO A 103 -9.52 -21.77 9.08
N VAL A 104 -9.89 -23.04 9.13
CA VAL A 104 -11.27 -23.48 8.95
C VAL A 104 -12.07 -23.20 10.21
N GLY A 105 -13.21 -22.53 10.06
CA GLY A 105 -14.14 -22.26 11.15
C GLY A 105 -14.81 -20.90 11.01
N SER A 106 -15.51 -20.49 12.07
CA SER A 106 -16.16 -19.19 12.12
C SER A 106 -15.94 -18.56 13.48
N LEU A 107 -15.78 -17.23 13.50
CA LEU A 107 -15.78 -16.48 14.75
C LEU A 107 -17.17 -16.40 15.39
N ARG A 108 -18.24 -16.66 14.63
CA ARG A 108 -19.63 -16.50 15.10
C ARG A 108 -20.18 -17.71 15.87
N ASN A 109 -19.76 -18.93 15.51
CA ASN A 109 -20.24 -20.14 16.18
C ASN A 109 -19.41 -20.43 17.44
N LYS A 110 -19.71 -21.50 18.20
CA LYS A 110 -18.91 -21.89 19.37
C LYS A 110 -17.73 -22.83 19.03
N ASN A 111 -17.65 -23.31 17.80
CA ASN A 111 -16.65 -24.31 17.41
C ASN A 111 -15.23 -23.71 17.36
N PRO A 112 -14.19 -24.43 17.85
CA PRO A 112 -12.80 -24.00 17.69
C PRO A 112 -12.38 -23.91 16.21
N LEU A 113 -11.42 -23.03 15.92
CA LEU A 113 -10.75 -22.99 14.62
C LEU A 113 -9.91 -24.26 14.43
N LYS A 114 -9.75 -24.70 13.19
CA LYS A 114 -9.00 -25.89 12.79
C LYS A 114 -8.03 -25.57 11.65
N LYS A 115 -6.94 -26.33 11.55
CA LYS A 115 -5.99 -26.23 10.45
C LYS A 115 -6.68 -26.44 9.11
N ASN A 116 -6.19 -25.76 8.08
CA ASN A 116 -6.72 -25.89 6.75
C ASN A 116 -6.01 -27.06 6.04
N ILE A 117 -6.59 -28.25 6.13
CA ILE A 117 -5.99 -29.45 5.52
C ILE A 117 -6.03 -29.45 3.99
N ASN A 118 -6.85 -28.60 3.37
CA ASN A 118 -6.98 -28.50 1.91
C ASN A 118 -6.30 -27.22 1.40
N LEU A 119 -4.97 -27.29 1.31
CA LEU A 119 -4.08 -26.20 0.93
C LEU A 119 -4.05 -25.88 -0.58
N ILE A 120 -4.81 -26.62 -1.39
CA ILE A 120 -4.63 -26.71 -2.85
C ILE A 120 -5.00 -25.40 -3.57
N VAL A 121 -5.88 -24.56 -3.00
CA VAL A 121 -6.12 -23.20 -3.47
C VAL A 121 -6.47 -22.32 -2.27
N SER A 122 -5.54 -21.48 -1.81
CA SER A 122 -5.86 -20.49 -0.79
C SER A 122 -6.85 -19.48 -1.39
N LYS A 123 -8.09 -19.48 -0.90
CA LYS A 123 -9.05 -18.41 -1.23
C LYS A 123 -8.72 -17.20 -0.38
N VAL A 124 -7.84 -16.34 -0.89
CA VAL A 124 -7.54 -15.09 -0.19
C VAL A 124 -8.82 -14.26 -0.07
N SER A 125 -9.03 -13.67 1.11
CA SER A 125 -10.24 -12.90 1.40
C SER A 125 -10.01 -11.90 2.52
N ASN A 126 -10.72 -10.78 2.43
CA ASN A 126 -10.78 -9.82 3.52
C ASN A 126 -11.46 -10.36 4.77
N ALA A 127 -12.24 -11.45 4.65
CA ALA A 127 -12.83 -12.17 5.78
C ALA A 127 -11.81 -12.95 6.63
N TYR A 128 -10.58 -13.11 6.14
CA TYR A 128 -9.48 -13.73 6.85
C TYR A 128 -8.50 -12.68 7.39
N PRO A 129 -7.76 -12.96 8.47
CA PRO A 129 -6.75 -12.08 9.01
C PRO A 129 -5.51 -11.91 8.09
N PRO A 130 -4.59 -10.99 8.42
CA PRO A 130 -4.71 -9.97 9.47
C PRO A 130 -5.87 -8.99 9.22
N PHE A 131 -6.50 -8.53 10.30
CA PHE A 131 -7.57 -7.52 10.25
C PHE A 131 -7.02 -6.20 10.75
N ASP A 132 -7.35 -5.10 10.07
CA ASP A 132 -6.88 -3.75 10.41
C ASP A 132 -8.01 -2.75 10.67
N SER A 133 -9.27 -3.13 10.49
CA SER A 133 -10.39 -2.29 10.90
C SER A 133 -10.40 -2.11 12.43
N LYS A 134 -10.71 -0.90 12.91
CA LYS A 134 -10.78 -0.59 14.36
C LYS A 134 -11.58 -1.61 15.17
N LYS A 135 -12.66 -2.14 14.61
CA LYS A 135 -13.55 -3.13 15.24
C LYS A 135 -12.93 -4.53 15.40
N HIS A 136 -11.95 -4.88 14.56
CA HIS A 136 -11.40 -6.22 14.46
C HIS A 136 -9.88 -6.27 14.60
N GLN A 137 -9.24 -5.15 14.94
CA GLN A 137 -7.79 -5.06 15.08
C GLN A 137 -7.25 -5.93 16.23
N ILE A 138 -8.04 -6.13 17.29
CA ILE A 138 -7.70 -7.02 18.42
C ILE A 138 -7.93 -8.48 17.98
N ILE A 139 -6.96 -9.34 18.26
CA ILE A 139 -7.00 -10.76 17.91
C ILE A 139 -8.07 -11.45 18.76
N HIS A 140 -9.05 -12.04 18.09
CA HIS A 140 -10.12 -12.77 18.76
C HIS A 140 -9.59 -13.98 19.53
N GLN A 141 -10.11 -14.25 20.72
CA GLN A 141 -9.65 -15.34 21.61
C GLN A 141 -9.55 -16.70 20.91
N LYS A 142 -10.45 -16.99 19.96
CA LYS A 142 -10.36 -18.22 19.14
C LYS A 142 -9.06 -18.34 18.34
N TYR A 143 -8.54 -17.26 17.77
CA TYR A 143 -7.24 -17.27 17.09
C TYR A 143 -6.11 -17.49 18.10
N ILE A 144 -6.20 -16.88 19.29
CA ILE A 144 -5.23 -17.09 20.37
C ILE A 144 -5.19 -18.56 20.78
N CYS A 145 -6.34 -19.17 21.07
CA CYS A 145 -6.43 -20.61 21.39
C CYS A 145 -5.93 -21.49 20.25
N TYR A 146 -6.23 -21.11 19.00
CA TYR A 146 -5.80 -21.80 17.81
C TYR A 146 -4.27 -21.79 17.67
N TYR A 147 -3.65 -20.62 17.77
CA TYR A 147 -2.20 -20.47 17.70
C TYR A 147 -1.50 -21.18 18.86
N LYS A 148 -1.96 -21.00 20.10
CA LYS A 148 -1.40 -21.73 21.26
C LYS A 148 -1.44 -23.24 21.11
N LYS A 149 -2.49 -23.77 20.46
CA LYS A 149 -2.64 -25.22 20.23
C LYS A 149 -1.77 -25.74 19.08
N TYR A 150 -1.69 -25.01 17.98
CA TYR A 150 -1.16 -25.55 16.72
C TYR A 150 0.15 -24.92 16.25
N PHE A 151 0.52 -23.78 16.83
CA PHE A 151 1.69 -22.97 16.52
C PHE A 151 2.29 -22.37 17.81
N PRO A 152 2.70 -23.19 18.79
CA PRO A 152 3.17 -22.72 20.09
C PRO A 152 4.44 -21.85 20.02
N GLN A 153 5.14 -21.86 18.89
CA GLN A 153 6.28 -20.98 18.63
C GLN A 153 5.87 -19.52 18.33
N LEU A 154 4.61 -19.25 17.99
CA LEU A 154 4.12 -17.90 17.73
C LEU A 154 3.79 -17.20 19.06
N ASN A 155 4.33 -16.00 19.25
CA ASN A 155 3.98 -15.17 20.39
C ASN A 155 2.61 -14.52 20.16
N VAL A 156 1.66 -14.82 21.05
CA VAL A 156 0.33 -14.22 21.04
C VAL A 156 -0.31 -14.29 22.42
N LYS A 157 -0.80 -13.15 22.89
CA LYS A 157 -1.49 -12.99 24.16
C LYS A 157 -2.83 -12.28 23.97
N GLU A 158 -3.65 -12.37 25.01
CA GLU A 158 -4.94 -11.67 25.05
C GLU A 158 -4.71 -10.16 25.00
N GLY A 159 -5.52 -9.47 24.19
CA GLY A 159 -5.41 -8.03 23.96
C GLY A 159 -4.49 -7.64 22.80
N ASP A 160 -3.69 -8.56 22.26
CA ASP A 160 -2.82 -8.25 21.12
C ASP A 160 -3.60 -7.79 19.89
N THR A 161 -3.01 -6.85 19.16
CA THR A 161 -3.50 -6.49 17.82
C THR A 161 -2.83 -7.35 16.74
N TRP A 162 -3.45 -7.44 15.56
CA TRP A 162 -2.81 -8.08 14.40
C TRP A 162 -1.49 -7.42 14.02
N ASN A 163 -1.37 -6.11 14.17
CA ASN A 163 -0.14 -5.37 13.89
C ASN A 163 0.98 -5.79 14.85
N GLN A 164 0.67 -5.84 16.15
CA GLN A 164 1.62 -6.29 17.18
C GLN A 164 2.03 -7.75 16.96
N PHE A 165 1.08 -8.64 16.65
CA PHE A 165 1.38 -10.04 16.33
C PHE A 165 2.33 -10.18 15.15
N LEU A 166 2.12 -9.41 14.07
CA LEU A 166 3.02 -9.44 12.91
C LEU A 166 4.40 -8.88 13.23
N MET A 167 4.49 -7.87 14.09
CA MET A 167 5.76 -7.30 14.56
C MET A 167 6.54 -8.30 15.44
N GLU A 168 5.89 -8.90 16.44
CA GLU A 168 6.53 -9.83 17.38
C GLU A 168 6.94 -11.15 16.71
N ASN A 169 6.22 -11.56 15.67
CA ASN A 169 6.48 -12.80 14.94
C ASN A 169 7.09 -12.54 13.55
N PHE A 170 7.71 -11.38 13.32
CA PHE A 170 8.15 -10.96 12.00
C PHE A 170 9.01 -12.02 11.28
N ASN A 171 9.98 -12.60 11.98
CA ASN A 171 10.91 -13.61 11.44
C ASN A 171 10.25 -14.99 11.23
N GLN A 172 8.98 -15.17 11.60
CA GLN A 172 8.23 -16.40 11.34
C GLN A 172 7.59 -16.38 9.94
N PHE A 173 7.59 -15.21 9.27
CA PHE A 173 6.93 -14.99 7.99
C PHE A 173 7.90 -14.67 6.84
N ASP A 174 9.12 -15.20 6.91
CA ASP A 174 10.23 -14.92 5.99
C ASP A 174 9.92 -15.14 4.50
N LYS A 175 9.04 -16.08 4.13
CA LYS A 175 8.65 -16.30 2.72
C LYS A 175 7.99 -15.07 2.09
N VAL A 176 7.37 -14.24 2.94
CA VAL A 176 6.74 -12.96 2.59
C VAL A 176 7.72 -11.82 2.88
N HIS A 177 8.30 -11.78 4.08
CA HIS A 177 9.13 -10.63 4.52
C HIS A 177 10.49 -10.51 3.83
N LEU A 178 11.06 -11.62 3.34
CA LEU A 178 12.29 -11.61 2.56
C LEU A 178 12.03 -11.50 1.04
N CYS A 179 10.77 -11.38 0.62
CA CYS A 179 10.44 -11.19 -0.79
C CYS A 179 10.90 -9.79 -1.25
N LEU A 180 11.85 -9.76 -2.19
CA LEU A 180 12.50 -8.53 -2.64
C LEU A 180 11.51 -7.52 -3.21
N GLU A 181 10.53 -7.98 -3.98
CA GLU A 181 9.51 -7.14 -4.60
C GLU A 181 8.59 -6.51 -3.56
N LEU A 182 8.26 -7.24 -2.48
CA LEU A 182 7.45 -6.71 -1.38
C LEU A 182 8.25 -5.71 -0.55
N VAL A 183 9.51 -6.01 -0.27
CA VAL A 183 10.44 -5.10 0.41
C VAL A 183 10.56 -3.79 -0.36
N GLN A 184 10.74 -3.85 -1.68
CA GLN A 184 10.78 -2.65 -2.52
C GLN A 184 9.45 -1.90 -2.48
N PHE A 185 8.32 -2.61 -2.54
CA PHE A 185 7.01 -1.99 -2.48
C PHE A 185 6.74 -1.29 -1.15
N ALA A 186 7.18 -1.85 -0.03
CA ALA A 186 7.10 -1.22 1.29
C ALA A 186 7.84 0.13 1.34
N LYS A 187 9.01 0.25 0.71
CA LYS A 187 9.74 1.54 0.58
C LYS A 187 8.93 2.53 -0.24
N LEU A 188 8.46 2.07 -1.39
CA LEU A 188 7.82 2.92 -2.40
C LEU A 188 6.38 3.29 -2.06
N THR A 189 5.72 2.58 -1.13
CA THR A 189 4.32 2.81 -0.75
C THR A 189 4.04 4.27 -0.41
N HIS A 190 4.95 4.91 0.34
CA HIS A 190 4.87 6.31 0.73
C HIS A 190 6.02 7.12 0.11
N SER A 191 6.22 6.92 -1.20
CA SER A 191 7.09 7.75 -2.03
C SER A 191 6.25 8.65 -2.93
N ILE A 192 6.85 9.71 -3.48
CA ILE A 192 6.16 10.68 -4.33
C ILE A 192 5.50 10.03 -5.56
N GLY A 193 6.09 8.95 -6.07
CA GLY A 193 5.60 8.23 -7.23
C GLY A 193 4.28 7.48 -6.99
N ASN A 194 3.95 7.14 -5.73
CA ASN A 194 2.73 6.42 -5.38
C ASN A 194 1.62 7.33 -4.84
N ILE A 195 1.85 8.64 -4.76
CA ILE A 195 0.83 9.61 -4.35
C ILE A 195 0.22 10.24 -5.61
N ALA A 196 -1.10 10.24 -5.73
CA ALA A 196 -1.81 10.84 -6.84
C ALA A 196 -2.74 11.95 -6.38
N VAL A 197 -2.95 12.92 -7.26
CA VAL A 197 -4.05 13.87 -7.13
C VAL A 197 -5.31 13.20 -7.61
N VAL A 198 -6.34 13.20 -6.78
CA VAL A 198 -7.63 12.59 -7.07
C VAL A 198 -8.78 13.52 -6.65
N PRO A 199 -9.98 13.36 -7.26
CA PRO A 199 -11.18 14.00 -6.74
C PRO A 199 -11.41 13.59 -5.28
N LYS A 200 -12.08 14.48 -4.52
CA LYS A 200 -12.54 14.13 -3.18
C LYS A 200 -13.41 12.87 -3.24
N ASP A 201 -13.28 12.01 -2.23
CA ASP A 201 -14.02 10.74 -2.08
C ASP A 201 -13.71 9.65 -3.12
N PHE A 202 -12.76 9.90 -4.04
CA PHE A 202 -12.33 8.92 -5.04
C PHE A 202 -11.94 7.59 -4.41
N ASN A 203 -11.11 7.61 -3.36
CA ASN A 203 -10.63 6.37 -2.73
C ASN A 203 -11.70 5.61 -1.94
N ALA A 204 -12.64 6.30 -1.30
CA ALA A 204 -13.78 5.62 -0.64
C ALA A 204 -14.61 4.82 -1.64
N SER A 205 -14.78 5.33 -2.86
CA SER A 205 -15.49 4.64 -3.95
C SER A 205 -14.67 3.50 -4.60
N ARG A 206 -13.36 3.46 -4.38
CA ARG A 206 -12.39 2.56 -5.03
C ARG A 206 -12.15 1.27 -4.24
N TYR A 207 -12.14 1.35 -2.91
CA TYR A 207 -11.72 0.22 -2.07
C TYR A 207 -12.57 -1.03 -2.29
N LEU A 208 -13.90 -0.93 -2.22
CA LEU A 208 -14.78 -2.10 -2.35
C LEU A 208 -14.70 -2.80 -3.73
N PRO A 209 -14.76 -2.07 -4.87
CA PRO A 209 -14.70 -2.72 -6.18
C PRO A 209 -13.30 -3.14 -6.61
N TYR A 210 -12.25 -2.45 -6.13
CA TYR A 210 -10.90 -2.56 -6.69
C TYR A 210 -9.80 -2.92 -5.68
N LEU A 211 -10.13 -3.03 -4.39
CA LEU A 211 -9.20 -3.42 -3.31
C LEU A 211 -7.87 -2.65 -3.30
N ASP A 212 -7.94 -1.37 -3.67
CA ASP A 212 -6.81 -0.46 -3.83
C ASP A 212 -5.82 -0.78 -4.96
N TYR A 213 -6.17 -1.67 -5.89
CA TYR A 213 -5.40 -1.89 -7.10
C TYR A 213 -5.61 -0.75 -8.10
N TRP A 214 -4.52 -0.05 -8.43
CA TRP A 214 -4.59 1.16 -9.24
C TRP A 214 -4.90 0.89 -10.72
N ASP A 215 -4.45 -0.23 -11.29
CA ASP A 215 -4.79 -0.62 -12.66
C ASP A 215 -6.29 -0.86 -12.86
N LEU A 216 -6.97 -1.51 -11.91
CA LEU A 216 -8.42 -1.66 -11.94
C LEU A 216 -9.13 -0.30 -11.87
N SER A 217 -8.61 0.58 -11.01
CA SER A 217 -9.14 1.93 -10.79
C SER A 217 -8.99 2.79 -12.05
N LEU A 218 -7.82 2.74 -12.69
CA LEU A 218 -7.54 3.41 -13.96
C LEU A 218 -8.39 2.86 -15.09
N ASN A 219 -8.58 1.53 -15.16
CA ASN A 219 -9.42 0.92 -16.18
C ASN A 219 -10.88 1.34 -16.03
N SER A 220 -11.36 1.50 -14.78
CA SER A 220 -12.67 2.09 -14.52
C SER A 220 -12.73 3.56 -14.94
N LEU A 221 -11.71 4.36 -14.58
CA LEU A 221 -11.64 5.78 -14.94
C LEU A 221 -11.66 5.98 -16.46
N LYS A 222 -10.87 5.21 -17.21
CA LYS A 222 -10.82 5.26 -18.68
C LYS A 222 -12.19 5.08 -19.30
N LYS A 223 -13.03 4.19 -18.76
CA LYS A 223 -14.40 3.95 -19.25
C LYS A 223 -15.37 5.09 -18.95
N CYS A 224 -15.10 5.87 -17.90
CA CYS A 224 -15.98 6.95 -17.44
C CYS A 224 -15.56 8.35 -17.96
N MET A 225 -14.41 8.48 -18.61
CA MET A 225 -13.95 9.74 -19.20
C MET A 225 -14.46 9.85 -20.66
N PRO A 226 -15.16 10.94 -21.04
CA PRO A 226 -15.70 11.08 -22.39
C PRO A 226 -14.58 11.12 -23.45
N ALA A 227 -14.83 10.45 -24.58
CA ALA A 227 -13.84 10.01 -25.57
C ALA A 227 -13.13 11.09 -26.42
N TYR A 228 -13.10 12.37 -26.03
CA TYR A 228 -12.31 13.40 -26.72
C TYR A 228 -11.12 13.83 -25.88
N ASN A 229 -9.95 13.25 -26.14
CA ASN A 229 -8.61 13.63 -25.64
C ASN A 229 -8.44 13.78 -24.11
N SER A 230 -9.45 13.41 -23.31
CA SER A 230 -9.45 13.63 -21.86
C SER A 230 -8.63 12.58 -21.11
N TRP A 231 -8.67 11.32 -21.56
CA TRP A 231 -7.92 10.22 -20.95
C TRP A 231 -6.40 10.36 -21.16
N ASP A 232 -5.98 10.55 -22.41
CA ASP A 232 -4.56 10.67 -22.76
C ASP A 232 -3.93 11.88 -22.05
N SER A 233 -4.63 13.02 -22.10
CA SER A 233 -4.23 14.22 -21.36
C SER A 233 -4.18 13.98 -19.86
N PHE A 234 -5.11 13.21 -19.29
CA PHE A 234 -5.09 12.84 -17.88
C PHE A 234 -3.85 11.99 -17.56
N VAL A 235 -3.57 10.96 -18.35
CA VAL A 235 -2.39 10.11 -18.19
C VAL A 235 -1.10 10.93 -18.23
N ASP A 236 -0.95 11.80 -19.22
CA ASP A 236 0.26 12.60 -19.40
C ASP A 236 0.42 13.64 -18.29
N SER A 237 -0.64 14.38 -17.98
CA SER A 237 -0.62 15.41 -16.93
C SER A 237 -0.41 14.84 -15.53
N HIS A 238 -0.71 13.56 -15.30
CA HIS A 238 -0.54 12.87 -14.02
C HIS A 238 0.69 11.92 -13.99
N TYR A 239 1.50 11.90 -15.05
CA TYR A 239 2.70 11.07 -15.20
C TYR A 239 2.43 9.55 -15.08
N LEU A 240 1.30 9.11 -15.62
CA LEU A 240 0.83 7.72 -15.52
C LEU A 240 1.24 6.84 -16.71
N ASN A 241 2.15 7.28 -17.59
CA ASN A 241 2.46 6.55 -18.83
C ASN A 241 2.91 5.10 -18.63
N ASN A 242 3.52 4.76 -17.48
CA ASN A 242 3.95 3.38 -17.22
C ASN A 242 2.80 2.46 -16.77
N TYR A 243 1.61 3.00 -16.53
CA TYR A 243 0.40 2.22 -16.24
C TYR A 243 -0.41 1.90 -17.51
N VAL A 244 0.04 2.38 -18.69
CA VAL A 244 -0.64 2.18 -19.97
C VAL A 244 0.32 1.71 -21.06
N ASP A 245 -0.22 1.14 -22.15
CA ASP A 245 0.54 0.86 -23.39
C ASP A 245 0.70 2.11 -24.28
N GLU A 246 1.35 1.98 -25.43
CA GLU A 246 1.49 3.07 -26.42
C GLU A 246 0.16 3.62 -26.98
N HIS A 247 -0.94 2.90 -26.76
CA HIS A 247 -2.29 3.27 -27.18
C HIS A 247 -3.15 3.73 -25.99
N TYR A 248 -2.51 4.08 -24.86
CA TYR A 248 -3.15 4.52 -23.63
C TYR A 248 -4.15 3.49 -23.07
N ASN A 249 -4.03 2.20 -23.37
CA ASN A 249 -4.79 1.14 -22.70
C ASN A 249 -4.14 0.80 -21.38
N VAL A 250 -4.97 0.69 -20.33
CA VAL A 250 -4.48 0.36 -19.00
C VAL A 250 -3.90 -1.04 -18.98
N LEU A 251 -2.68 -1.16 -18.49
CA LEU A 251 -1.98 -2.43 -18.36
C LEU A 251 -2.43 -3.13 -17.06
N PRO A 252 -2.97 -4.36 -17.14
CA PRO A 252 -3.33 -5.09 -15.94
C PRO A 252 -2.06 -5.54 -15.19
N PHE A 253 -2.11 -5.55 -13.87
CA PHE A 253 -0.97 -5.91 -13.03
C PHE A 253 -0.63 -7.40 -13.04
N TRP A 254 -1.59 -8.26 -13.38
CA TRP A 254 -1.37 -9.65 -13.75
C TRP A 254 -2.38 -10.11 -14.79
N GLU A 255 -2.20 -11.32 -15.33
CA GLU A 255 -3.10 -11.84 -16.35
C GLU A 255 -4.54 -11.97 -15.82
N ASN A 256 -5.52 -11.51 -16.58
CA ASN A 256 -6.94 -11.53 -16.21
C ASN A 256 -7.31 -10.71 -14.95
N HIS A 257 -6.46 -9.80 -14.46
CA HIS A 257 -6.77 -8.97 -13.29
C HIS A 257 -8.07 -8.16 -13.46
N PHE A 258 -8.36 -7.66 -14.67
CA PHE A 258 -9.63 -6.98 -14.96
C PHE A 258 -10.89 -7.86 -14.85
N LYS A 259 -10.74 -9.18 -14.81
CA LYS A 259 -11.84 -10.15 -14.64
C LYS A 259 -11.92 -10.70 -13.21
N ARG A 260 -10.82 -10.65 -12.46
CA ARG A 260 -10.71 -11.17 -11.09
C ARG A 260 -9.80 -10.28 -10.25
N THR A 261 -10.39 -9.61 -9.27
CA THR A 261 -9.71 -8.65 -8.37
C THR A 261 -8.69 -9.31 -7.44
N ASN A 262 -8.98 -10.48 -6.87
CA ASN A 262 -8.11 -11.09 -5.87
C ASN A 262 -7.04 -11.96 -6.52
N PRO A 263 -5.75 -11.87 -6.14
CA PRO A 263 -4.74 -12.84 -6.57
C PRO A 263 -5.04 -14.22 -5.99
N THR A 264 -4.58 -15.26 -6.66
CA THR A 264 -4.78 -16.67 -6.27
C THR A 264 -3.48 -17.42 -6.04
N THR A 265 -2.36 -16.89 -6.53
CA THR A 265 -1.05 -17.53 -6.43
C THR A 265 0.04 -16.54 -6.01
N ARG A 266 1.19 -17.07 -5.59
CA ARG A 266 2.39 -16.27 -5.31
C ARG A 266 2.80 -15.49 -6.55
N GLU A 267 2.77 -16.12 -7.72
CA GLU A 267 3.21 -15.55 -8.99
C GLU A 267 2.40 -14.29 -9.34
N GLU A 268 1.08 -14.31 -9.14
CA GLU A 268 0.24 -13.13 -9.39
C GLU A 268 0.57 -11.97 -8.45
N ILE A 269 0.89 -12.27 -7.18
CA ILE A 269 1.38 -11.26 -6.23
C ILE A 269 2.72 -10.69 -6.68
N ILE A 270 3.66 -11.54 -7.12
CA ILE A 270 4.97 -11.09 -7.61
C ILE A 270 4.80 -10.23 -8.89
N MET A 271 3.93 -10.62 -9.81
CA MET A 271 3.60 -9.82 -11.00
C MET A 271 3.05 -8.45 -10.62
N PHE A 272 2.11 -8.40 -9.67
CA PHE A 272 1.60 -7.14 -9.13
C PHE A 272 2.73 -6.28 -8.55
N LEU A 273 3.51 -6.81 -7.61
CA LEU A 273 4.55 -6.07 -6.92
C LEU A 273 5.60 -5.54 -7.91
N THR A 274 6.01 -6.37 -8.87
CA THR A 274 6.97 -6.00 -9.92
C THR A 274 6.46 -4.82 -10.74
N LYS A 275 5.23 -4.88 -11.25
CA LYS A 275 4.65 -3.80 -12.05
C LYS A 275 4.37 -2.56 -11.22
N ALA A 276 3.81 -2.70 -10.03
CA ALA A 276 3.54 -1.57 -9.14
C ALA A 276 4.83 -0.81 -8.80
N ASN A 277 5.90 -1.53 -8.41
CA ASN A 277 7.22 -0.94 -8.14
C ASN A 277 7.76 -0.19 -9.35
N PHE A 278 7.76 -0.83 -10.53
CA PHE A 278 8.21 -0.22 -11.78
C PHE A 278 7.44 1.08 -12.09
N CYS A 279 6.12 1.06 -11.97
CA CYS A 279 5.30 2.23 -12.27
C CYS A 279 5.54 3.37 -11.27
N ILE A 280 5.60 3.05 -9.96
CA ILE A 280 5.83 4.04 -8.89
C ILE A 280 7.21 4.69 -9.05
N GLU A 281 8.25 3.89 -9.25
CA GLU A 281 9.62 4.37 -9.42
C GLU A 281 9.73 5.34 -10.60
N ASN A 282 9.26 4.90 -11.78
CA ASN A 282 9.37 5.72 -12.98
C ASN A 282 8.51 6.98 -12.91
N ARG A 283 7.32 6.90 -12.29
CA ARG A 283 6.47 8.06 -12.05
C ARG A 283 7.15 9.06 -11.10
N GLY A 284 7.74 8.59 -10.00
CA GLY A 284 8.48 9.43 -9.07
C GLY A 284 9.66 10.15 -9.73
N LYS A 285 10.45 9.41 -10.53
CA LYS A 285 11.55 9.98 -11.33
C LYS A 285 11.08 11.07 -12.29
N LYS A 286 9.97 10.85 -13.00
CA LYS A 286 9.38 11.84 -13.92
C LYS A 286 8.94 13.10 -13.18
N ILE A 287 8.21 12.97 -12.07
CA ILE A 287 7.75 14.10 -11.25
C ILE A 287 8.93 14.97 -10.83
N LEU A 288 9.98 14.36 -10.25
CA LEU A 288 11.15 15.13 -9.79
C LEU A 288 11.96 15.74 -10.92
N SER A 289 12.06 15.07 -12.06
CA SER A 289 12.70 15.67 -13.24
C SER A 289 11.98 16.94 -13.69
N GLN A 290 10.66 17.01 -13.58
CA GLN A 290 9.91 18.20 -13.99
C GLN A 290 10.07 19.36 -13.00
N ILE A 291 10.11 19.08 -11.70
CA ILE A 291 10.43 20.08 -10.67
C ILE A 291 11.80 20.70 -10.93
N ARG A 292 12.81 19.85 -11.17
CA ARG A 292 14.19 20.31 -11.41
C ARG A 292 14.31 21.15 -12.68
N LYS A 293 13.56 20.82 -13.74
CA LYS A 293 13.53 21.63 -14.98
C LYS A 293 12.95 23.02 -14.72
N LYS A 294 11.77 23.10 -14.09
CA LYS A 294 11.13 24.39 -13.74
C LYS A 294 12.04 25.28 -12.89
N ASN A 295 12.68 24.71 -11.87
CA ASN A 295 13.58 25.46 -10.98
C ASN A 295 14.81 26.02 -11.69
N ASN A 296 15.29 25.36 -12.76
CA ASN A 296 16.41 25.85 -13.56
C ASN A 296 15.95 26.97 -14.50
N ASP A 297 14.77 26.84 -15.11
CA ASP A 297 14.21 27.84 -16.01
C ASP A 297 13.82 29.16 -15.29
N GLU A 298 13.46 29.09 -14.00
CA GLU A 298 13.18 30.27 -13.16
C GLU A 298 14.45 30.96 -12.59
N SER A 299 15.63 30.35 -12.78
CA SER A 299 16.93 30.86 -12.30
C SER A 299 17.76 31.59 -13.37
N ILE A 300 17.19 31.79 -14.57
CA ILE A 300 17.74 32.49 -15.73
C ILE A 300 16.93 33.77 -15.97
#